data_AF-A0A847M1H6-F1
#
_entry.id   AF-A0A847M1H6-F1
#
_cell.length_a   1.000
_cell.length_b   1.000
_cell.length_c   1.000
_cell.angle_alpha   90.00
_cell.angle_beta   90.00
_cell.angle_gamma   90.00
#
_symmetry.space_group_name_H-M   'P 1'
#
loop_
_entity.id
_entity.type
_entity.pdbx_description
1 polymer ?
#
loop_
_entity_poly.entity_id
_entity_poly.type
_entity_poly.pdbx_seq_one_letter_code
_entity_poly.pdbx_strand_id
1 'polypeptide(L)'
;LPGLAVQRLMEQGYGFGAEGDWKTAQLVRAVKVMAAGLSGGSSFMEDYTYHFEPGKEAILGAHMLEVCPSIAARKPRIEVHPLGIGGKKDPARLVFDAASGPAVCASLVDLGDRFRLVVNEVESIKIEQPMPKLPVARVLWKPYPNLKDAAESWILAGGAHHSAFSLAISTEYLRDWAEIMGIELVVINKATDPVRLRDELRWSEAYWSRR
;
A
#
# COMPACT_ATOMS: atom_id res chain seq x y z
N LEU A 1 -17.98 -3.60 -12.96
CA LEU A 1 -17.32 -3.74 -11.65
C LEU A 1 -17.38 -2.40 -10.90
N PRO A 2 -17.57 -2.35 -9.58
CA PRO A 2 -17.60 -1.08 -8.83
C PRO A 2 -16.24 -0.36 -8.79
N GLY A 3 -16.00 0.59 -9.72
CA GLY A 3 -14.77 1.42 -9.73
C GLY A 3 -14.95 2.77 -9.03
N LEU A 4 -15.47 3.75 -9.76
CA LEU A 4 -15.73 5.12 -9.27
C LEU A 4 -16.45 5.16 -7.92
N ALA A 5 -17.44 4.28 -7.72
CA ALA A 5 -18.18 4.19 -6.47
C ALA A 5 -17.27 3.84 -5.27
N VAL A 6 -16.40 2.84 -5.43
CA VAL A 6 -15.46 2.42 -4.38
C VAL A 6 -14.43 3.53 -4.11
N GLN A 7 -13.93 4.19 -5.15
CA GLN A 7 -13.00 5.32 -4.99
C GLN A 7 -13.62 6.46 -4.17
N ARG A 8 -14.90 6.80 -4.42
CA ARG A 8 -15.64 7.81 -3.65
C ARG A 8 -15.96 7.36 -2.22
N LEU A 9 -16.29 6.09 -2.00
CA LEU A 9 -16.52 5.56 -0.66
C LEU A 9 -15.23 5.58 0.18
N MET A 10 -14.09 5.17 -0.39
CA MET A 10 -12.81 5.28 0.31
C MET A 10 -12.44 6.73 0.63
N GLU A 11 -12.75 7.68 -0.24
CA GLU A 11 -12.54 9.11 0.02
C GLU A 11 -13.36 9.58 1.24
N GLN A 12 -14.58 9.06 1.41
CA GLN A 12 -15.44 9.31 2.56
C GLN A 12 -15.01 8.57 3.84
N GLY A 13 -13.91 7.82 3.79
CA GLY A 13 -13.34 7.17 4.95
C GLY A 13 -13.57 5.66 5.04
N TYR A 14 -14.33 5.05 4.11
CA TYR A 14 -14.54 3.60 4.14
C TYR A 14 -13.24 2.83 3.89
N GLY A 15 -13.10 1.69 4.57
CA GLY A 15 -12.09 0.70 4.23
C GLY A 15 -12.54 -0.11 3.02
N PHE A 16 -11.57 -0.50 2.19
CA PHE A 16 -11.80 -1.36 1.04
C PHE A 16 -10.57 -2.23 0.80
N GLY A 17 -10.82 -3.47 0.41
CA GLY A 17 -9.83 -4.43 -0.04
C GLY A 17 -10.47 -5.23 -1.16
N ALA A 18 -9.75 -5.36 -2.26
CA ALA A 18 -10.27 -5.95 -3.48
C ALA A 18 -10.29 -7.49 -3.41
N GLU A 19 -11.01 -8.13 -4.35
CA GLU A 19 -11.10 -9.60 -4.48
C GLU A 19 -11.50 -10.37 -3.20
N GLY A 20 -12.21 -9.72 -2.27
CA GLY A 20 -12.62 -10.32 -1.00
C GLY A 20 -11.58 -10.21 0.12
N ASP A 21 -10.55 -9.40 -0.06
CA ASP A 21 -9.50 -9.15 0.94
C ASP A 21 -10.01 -8.27 2.10
N TRP A 22 -10.68 -8.92 3.04
CA TRP A 22 -11.20 -8.29 4.24
C TRP A 22 -10.10 -7.80 5.19
N LYS A 23 -8.89 -8.39 5.17
CA LYS A 23 -7.77 -7.98 6.03
C LYS A 23 -7.27 -6.60 5.60
N THR A 24 -7.04 -6.42 4.31
CA THR A 24 -6.67 -5.11 3.77
C THR A 24 -7.81 -4.11 3.89
N ALA A 25 -9.07 -4.53 3.68
CA ALA A 25 -10.21 -3.64 3.88
C ALA A 25 -10.28 -3.07 5.30
N GLN A 26 -10.07 -3.93 6.31
CA GLN A 26 -9.99 -3.52 7.71
C GLN A 26 -8.79 -2.59 7.95
N LEU A 27 -7.61 -2.93 7.42
CA LEU A 27 -6.40 -2.14 7.64
C LEU A 27 -6.51 -0.75 7.01
N VAL A 28 -7.05 -0.65 5.80
CA VAL A 28 -7.33 0.64 5.13
C VAL A 28 -8.28 1.48 5.96
N ARG A 29 -9.31 0.90 6.58
CA ARG A 29 -10.19 1.64 7.50
C ARG A 29 -9.43 2.10 8.74
N ALA A 30 -8.64 1.22 9.36
CA ALA A 30 -7.87 1.55 10.55
C ALA A 30 -6.91 2.72 10.28
N VAL A 31 -6.12 2.64 9.20
CA VAL A 31 -5.21 3.70 8.76
C VAL A 31 -5.95 5.01 8.47
N LYS A 32 -7.13 4.96 7.84
CA LYS A 32 -7.95 6.16 7.61
C LYS A 32 -8.43 6.82 8.90
N VAL A 33 -8.75 6.02 9.92
CA VAL A 33 -9.13 6.54 11.25
C VAL A 33 -7.91 7.11 11.97
N MET A 34 -6.76 6.43 11.94
CA MET A 34 -5.51 6.96 12.49
C MET A 34 -5.12 8.29 11.86
N ALA A 35 -5.37 8.45 10.55
CA ALA A 35 -5.07 9.67 9.80
C ALA A 35 -6.07 10.83 10.02
N ALA A 36 -7.11 10.67 10.85
CA ALA A 36 -8.13 11.71 11.02
C ALA A 36 -7.53 13.01 11.56
N GLY A 37 -7.74 14.12 10.83
CA GLY A 37 -7.20 15.44 11.18
C GLY A 37 -5.74 15.67 10.76
N LEU A 38 -5.06 14.66 10.21
CA LEU A 38 -3.72 14.81 9.65
C LEU A 38 -3.76 15.25 8.18
N SER A 39 -2.70 15.91 7.74
CA SER A 39 -2.49 16.22 6.32
C SER A 39 -2.02 14.99 5.55
N GLY A 40 -2.53 14.79 4.34
CA GLY A 40 -2.16 13.66 3.48
C GLY A 40 -3.33 12.67 3.31
N GLY A 41 -3.19 11.77 2.33
CA GLY A 41 -4.21 10.78 2.01
C GLY A 41 -3.80 9.37 2.41
N SER A 42 -4.78 8.48 2.50
CA SER A 42 -4.56 7.03 2.62
C SER A 42 -5.44 6.26 1.64
N SER A 43 -4.93 5.18 1.06
CA SER A 43 -5.59 4.41 0.01
C SER A 43 -5.33 2.91 0.16
N PHE A 44 -6.26 2.10 -0.33
CA PHE A 44 -5.93 0.75 -0.81
C PHE A 44 -4.92 0.84 -1.96
N MET A 45 -3.99 -0.11 -2.05
CA MET A 45 -2.93 -0.13 -3.06
C MET A 45 -2.45 -1.55 -3.37
N GLU A 46 -1.90 -1.72 -4.57
CA GLU A 46 -1.20 -2.94 -5.00
C GLU A 46 0.06 -2.55 -5.79
N ASP A 47 1.17 -3.25 -5.54
CA ASP A 47 2.41 -3.17 -6.31
C ASP A 47 2.17 -3.73 -7.73
N TYR A 48 2.07 -2.85 -8.73
CA TYR A 48 1.54 -3.23 -10.05
C TYR A 48 2.63 -3.58 -11.07
N THR A 49 3.74 -2.82 -11.08
CA THR A 49 4.92 -3.10 -11.93
C THR A 49 6.14 -2.31 -11.47
N TYR A 50 7.33 -2.64 -12.01
CA TYR A 50 8.61 -2.09 -11.57
C TYR A 50 9.35 -1.35 -12.69
N HIS A 51 10.09 -0.31 -12.30
CA HIS A 51 11.10 0.36 -13.11
C HIS A 51 12.49 0.02 -12.56
N PHE A 52 13.36 -0.57 -13.38
CA PHE A 52 14.69 -1.08 -12.97
C PHE A 52 15.86 -0.26 -13.53
N GLU A 53 15.64 1.01 -13.87
CA GLU A 53 16.75 1.89 -14.27
C GLU A 53 17.69 2.10 -13.08
N PRO A 54 19.00 1.80 -13.22
CA PRO A 54 19.96 1.95 -12.14
C PRO A 54 19.94 3.35 -11.49
N GLY A 55 19.74 3.40 -10.18
CA GLY A 55 19.64 4.65 -9.39
C GLY A 55 18.30 5.38 -9.47
N LYS A 56 17.36 4.86 -10.27
CA LYS A 56 15.98 5.37 -10.39
C LYS A 56 14.95 4.26 -10.20
N GLU A 57 15.32 3.19 -9.53
CA GLU A 57 14.44 2.06 -9.27
C GLU A 57 13.18 2.53 -8.53
N ALA A 58 12.02 2.09 -9.02
CA ALA A 58 10.73 2.53 -8.49
C ALA A 58 9.66 1.46 -8.71
N ILE A 59 8.61 1.53 -7.89
CA ILE A 59 7.41 0.70 -8.00
C ILE A 59 6.25 1.59 -8.43
N LEU A 60 5.56 1.17 -9.48
CA LEU A 60 4.28 1.76 -9.85
C LEU A 60 3.17 0.98 -9.14
N GLY A 61 2.51 1.65 -8.22
CA GLY A 61 1.33 1.13 -7.55
C GLY A 61 0.04 1.60 -8.20
N ALA A 62 -0.92 0.69 -8.29
CA ALA A 62 -2.25 0.95 -8.82
C ALA A 62 -3.21 -0.12 -8.30
N HIS A 63 -4.40 -0.20 -8.90
CA HIS A 63 -5.25 -1.38 -8.89
C HIS A 63 -6.11 -1.35 -10.16
N MET A 64 -6.94 -2.36 -10.41
CA MET A 64 -7.77 -2.41 -11.62
C MET A 64 -8.66 -1.18 -11.79
N LEU A 65 -9.23 -0.64 -10.71
CA LEU A 65 -10.02 0.61 -10.68
C LEU A 65 -9.82 1.43 -9.39
N GLU A 66 -9.64 0.76 -8.26
CA GLU A 66 -10.04 1.20 -6.92
C GLU A 66 -8.93 1.93 -6.14
N VAL A 67 -8.37 2.99 -6.71
CA VAL A 67 -7.40 3.86 -6.00
C VAL A 67 -8.11 5.09 -5.44
N CYS A 68 -7.95 5.36 -4.14
CA CYS A 68 -8.66 6.42 -3.42
C CYS A 68 -8.13 7.82 -3.83
N PRO A 69 -8.99 8.78 -4.21
CA PRO A 69 -8.56 10.10 -4.65
C PRO A 69 -8.00 10.99 -3.53
N SER A 70 -8.06 10.57 -2.26
CA SER A 70 -7.45 11.32 -1.16
C SER A 70 -5.92 11.46 -1.28
N ILE A 71 -5.27 10.59 -2.06
CA ILE A 71 -3.82 10.70 -2.34
C ILE A 71 -3.51 11.47 -3.62
N ALA A 72 -4.50 12.02 -4.33
CA ALA A 72 -4.27 12.67 -5.61
C ALA A 72 -3.50 13.99 -5.47
N ALA A 73 -2.49 14.22 -6.34
CA ALA A 73 -1.75 15.47 -6.38
C ALA A 73 -2.56 16.65 -6.94
N ARG A 74 -3.56 16.34 -7.77
CA ARG A 74 -4.38 17.29 -8.52
C ARG A 74 -5.81 16.76 -8.63
N LYS A 75 -6.72 17.61 -9.07
CA LYS A 75 -8.12 17.24 -9.33
C LYS A 75 -8.20 16.02 -10.27
N PRO A 76 -8.78 14.88 -9.82
CA PRO A 76 -8.93 13.69 -10.66
C PRO A 76 -9.87 13.90 -11.85
N ARG A 77 -9.65 13.13 -12.92
CA ARG A 77 -10.56 13.03 -14.07
C ARG A 77 -11.43 11.80 -13.95
N ILE A 78 -12.68 11.87 -14.41
CA ILE A 78 -13.54 10.69 -14.57
C ILE A 78 -13.34 10.16 -15.98
N GLU A 79 -13.03 8.87 -16.10
CA GLU A 79 -12.81 8.20 -17.38
C GLU A 79 -13.57 6.86 -17.42
N VAL A 80 -13.96 6.43 -18.62
CA VAL A 80 -14.61 5.15 -18.88
C VAL A 80 -13.76 4.41 -19.90
N HIS A 81 -13.34 3.19 -19.57
CA HIS A 81 -12.51 2.35 -20.42
C HIS A 81 -12.96 0.89 -20.33
N PRO A 82 -12.72 0.07 -21.37
CA PRO A 82 -12.98 -1.37 -21.30
C PRO A 82 -12.21 -2.05 -20.16
N LEU A 83 -12.86 -3.02 -19.51
CA LEU A 83 -12.25 -3.92 -18.54
C LEU A 83 -12.76 -5.35 -18.79
N GLY A 84 -11.90 -6.20 -19.35
CA GLY A 84 -12.27 -7.59 -19.66
C GLY A 84 -12.49 -8.46 -18.41
N ILE A 85 -11.81 -8.13 -17.31
CA ILE A 85 -11.91 -8.86 -16.03
C ILE A 85 -13.32 -8.69 -15.46
N GLY A 86 -13.97 -9.82 -15.16
CA GLY A 86 -15.33 -9.88 -14.64
C GLY A 86 -16.45 -9.83 -15.69
N GLY A 87 -16.14 -9.63 -16.98
CA GLY A 87 -17.11 -9.76 -18.09
C GLY A 87 -18.33 -8.83 -17.99
N LYS A 88 -18.13 -7.60 -17.51
CA LYS A 88 -19.19 -6.57 -17.36
C LYS A 88 -18.99 -5.43 -18.36
N LYS A 89 -19.95 -4.50 -18.37
CA LYS A 89 -19.85 -3.23 -19.10
C LYS A 89 -18.65 -2.40 -18.62
N ASP A 90 -18.14 -1.56 -19.51
CA ASP A 90 -17.03 -0.63 -19.28
C ASP A 90 -17.28 0.24 -18.02
N PRO A 91 -16.47 0.07 -16.96
CA PRO A 91 -16.67 0.80 -15.71
C PRO A 91 -16.09 2.22 -15.77
N ALA A 92 -16.76 3.16 -15.09
CA ALA A 92 -16.20 4.47 -14.79
C ALA A 92 -15.18 4.39 -13.65
N ARG A 93 -14.13 5.21 -13.71
CA ARG A 93 -13.11 5.37 -12.66
C ARG A 93 -12.59 6.80 -12.58
N LEU A 94 -11.95 7.14 -11.47
CA LEU A 94 -11.07 8.29 -11.35
C LEU A 94 -9.66 7.93 -11.81
N VAL A 95 -9.07 8.81 -12.61
CA VAL A 95 -7.68 8.72 -13.09
C VAL A 95 -6.92 9.97 -12.65
N PHE A 96 -5.79 9.76 -11.98
CA PHE A 96 -4.93 10.81 -11.42
C PHE A 96 -3.54 10.25 -11.09
N ASP A 97 -2.61 11.16 -10.86
CA ASP A 97 -1.29 10.87 -10.28
C ASP A 97 -1.31 11.20 -8.79
N ALA A 98 -0.74 10.33 -7.97
CA ALA A 98 -0.64 10.55 -6.53
C ALA A 98 0.31 11.71 -6.17
N ALA A 99 0.10 12.31 -5.00
CA ALA A 99 0.97 13.31 -4.41
C ALA A 99 2.31 12.69 -3.98
N SER A 100 3.37 13.48 -4.07
CA SER A 100 4.71 13.09 -3.65
C SER A 100 4.96 13.38 -2.17
N GLY A 101 5.85 12.62 -1.55
CA GLY A 101 6.26 12.78 -0.16
C GLY A 101 6.59 11.45 0.53
N PRO A 102 7.06 11.51 1.79
CA PRO A 102 7.24 10.32 2.62
C PRO A 102 5.92 9.58 2.79
N ALA A 103 5.97 8.25 2.72
CA ALA A 103 4.80 7.40 2.82
C ALA A 103 5.14 6.04 3.46
N VAL A 104 4.10 5.27 3.75
CA VAL A 104 4.21 3.87 4.16
C VAL A 104 3.30 2.99 3.31
N CYS A 105 3.76 1.78 3.01
CA CYS A 105 2.93 0.66 2.56
C CYS A 105 2.84 -0.36 3.70
N ALA A 106 1.63 -0.70 4.14
CA ALA A 106 1.40 -1.62 5.24
C ALA A 106 0.53 -2.81 4.81
N SER A 107 0.90 -4.02 5.24
CA SER A 107 0.17 -5.26 4.97
C SER A 107 -0.02 -6.04 6.25
N LEU A 108 -1.27 -6.39 6.58
CA LEU A 108 -1.60 -7.27 7.69
C LEU A 108 -1.78 -8.70 7.16
N VAL A 109 -0.88 -9.60 7.57
CA VAL A 109 -0.87 -10.98 7.11
C VAL A 109 -1.22 -11.94 8.24
N ASP A 110 -1.94 -13.00 7.88
CA ASP A 110 -2.32 -14.09 8.77
C ASP A 110 -1.36 -15.25 8.50
N LEU A 111 -0.59 -15.63 9.52
CA LEU A 111 0.38 -16.73 9.45
C LEU A 111 -0.24 -18.07 9.87
N GLY A 112 -1.53 -18.08 10.22
CA GLY A 112 -2.31 -19.23 10.66
C GLY A 112 -2.56 -19.22 12.17
N ASP A 113 -1.51 -19.11 12.96
CA ASP A 113 -1.57 -19.08 14.43
C ASP A 113 -1.53 -17.65 15.00
N ARG A 114 -1.08 -16.68 14.22
CA ARG A 114 -0.91 -15.28 14.63
C ARG A 114 -0.93 -14.32 13.43
N PHE A 115 -1.07 -13.02 13.72
CA PHE A 115 -0.96 -11.95 12.73
C PHE A 115 0.41 -11.29 12.76
N ARG A 116 0.86 -10.83 11.58
CA ARG A 116 2.04 -9.98 11.40
C ARG A 116 1.65 -8.74 10.60
N LEU A 117 2.02 -7.57 11.10
CA LEU A 117 1.97 -6.32 10.34
C LEU A 117 3.35 -6.08 9.70
N VAL A 118 3.41 -6.05 8.38
CA VAL A 118 4.61 -5.70 7.62
C VAL A 118 4.46 -4.27 7.11
N VAL A 119 5.44 -3.42 7.39
CA VAL A 119 5.43 -2.01 6.99
C VAL A 119 6.70 -1.70 6.23
N ASN A 120 6.58 -1.15 5.02
CA ASN A 120 7.69 -0.60 4.28
C ASN A 120 7.57 0.92 4.23
N GLU A 121 8.62 1.60 4.67
CA GLU A 121 8.79 3.03 4.45
C GLU A 121 9.19 3.28 3.00
N VAL A 122 8.48 4.20 2.35
CA VAL A 122 8.68 4.52 0.94
C VAL A 122 8.66 6.03 0.73
N GLU A 123 9.13 6.46 -0.43
CA GLU A 123 9.02 7.84 -0.89
C GLU A 123 8.18 7.88 -2.16
N SER A 124 6.96 8.43 -2.07
CA SER A 124 6.14 8.73 -3.24
C SER A 124 6.80 9.83 -4.05
N ILE A 125 7.13 9.55 -5.30
CA ILE A 125 7.86 10.46 -6.19
C ILE A 125 6.95 10.98 -7.30
N LYS A 126 7.33 12.12 -7.86
CA LYS A 126 6.60 12.74 -8.95
C LYS A 126 6.76 11.90 -10.23
N ILE A 127 5.65 11.70 -10.94
CA ILE A 127 5.66 11.09 -12.26
C ILE A 127 6.05 12.17 -13.28
N GLU A 128 7.26 12.06 -13.83
CA GLU A 128 7.79 13.02 -14.81
C GLU A 128 7.34 12.72 -16.24
N GLN A 129 7.15 11.45 -16.58
CA GLN A 129 6.76 11.00 -17.91
C GLN A 129 5.27 10.66 -17.95
N PRO A 130 4.51 11.23 -18.90
CA PRO A 130 3.08 10.96 -19.00
C PRO A 130 2.83 9.50 -19.36
N MET A 131 1.78 8.91 -18.77
CA MET A 131 1.31 7.56 -19.08
C MET A 131 -0.07 7.61 -19.76
N PRO A 132 -0.17 8.11 -21.01
CA PRO A 132 -1.45 8.41 -21.67
C PRO A 132 -2.31 7.18 -21.96
N LYS A 133 -1.69 5.99 -21.98
CA LYS A 133 -2.36 4.70 -22.23
C LYS A 133 -2.68 3.92 -20.95
N LEU A 134 -2.27 4.41 -19.77
CA LEU A 134 -2.58 3.75 -18.51
C LEU A 134 -3.95 4.26 -18.02
N PRO A 135 -5.00 3.44 -18.02
CA PRO A 135 -6.36 3.95 -17.88
C PRO A 135 -6.82 4.03 -16.41
N VAL A 136 -5.90 3.89 -15.45
CA VAL A 136 -6.12 3.89 -14.00
C VAL A 136 -5.31 4.99 -13.32
N ALA A 137 -5.77 5.42 -12.14
CA ALA A 137 -4.95 6.21 -11.24
C ALA A 137 -3.75 5.41 -10.75
N ARG A 138 -2.66 6.11 -10.43
CA ARG A 138 -1.40 5.47 -10.05
C ARG A 138 -0.55 6.32 -9.11
N VAL A 139 0.31 5.64 -8.40
CA VAL A 139 1.39 6.20 -7.58
C VAL A 139 2.71 5.60 -8.06
N LEU A 140 3.79 6.37 -7.97
CA LEU A 140 5.14 5.89 -8.22
C LEU A 140 5.94 6.14 -6.95
N TRP A 141 6.59 5.12 -6.39
CA TRP A 141 7.39 5.29 -5.18
C TRP A 141 8.74 4.60 -5.26
N LYS A 142 9.68 5.10 -4.45
CA LYS A 142 10.96 4.45 -4.16
C LYS A 142 10.85 3.77 -2.79
N PRO A 143 10.93 2.44 -2.69
CA PRO A 143 10.92 1.77 -1.40
C PRO A 143 12.29 1.89 -0.74
N TYR A 144 12.31 2.02 0.59
CA TYR A 144 13.56 1.95 1.36
C TYR A 144 13.88 0.51 1.78
N PRO A 145 15.17 0.11 1.84
CA PRO A 145 16.34 0.95 1.57
C PRO A 145 16.61 1.14 0.06
N ASN A 146 16.20 0.17 -0.75
CA ASN A 146 16.18 0.19 -2.21
C ASN A 146 15.20 -0.89 -2.70
N LEU A 147 14.86 -0.89 -3.99
CA LEU A 147 13.88 -1.83 -4.56
C LEU A 147 14.22 -3.30 -4.29
N LYS A 148 15.47 -3.70 -4.51
CA LYS A 148 15.89 -5.10 -4.37
C LYS A 148 15.73 -5.57 -2.93
N ASP A 149 16.33 -4.85 -1.99
CA ASP A 149 16.39 -5.29 -0.60
C ASP A 149 15.04 -5.11 0.11
N ALA A 150 14.25 -4.11 -0.28
CA ALA A 150 12.88 -3.95 0.20
C ALA A 150 11.98 -5.10 -0.27
N ALA A 151 12.04 -5.46 -1.56
CA ALA A 151 11.28 -6.57 -2.10
C ALA A 151 11.70 -7.92 -1.48
N GLU A 152 13.00 -8.17 -1.33
CA GLU A 152 13.50 -9.36 -0.64
C GLU A 152 12.98 -9.43 0.80
N SER A 153 13.08 -8.33 1.54
CA SER A 153 12.61 -8.22 2.92
C SER A 153 11.10 -8.44 3.05
N TRP A 154 10.31 -7.87 2.14
CA TRP A 154 8.86 -8.03 2.10
C TRP A 154 8.45 -9.48 1.83
N ILE A 155 9.11 -10.13 0.87
CA ILE A 155 8.90 -11.54 0.53
C ILE A 155 9.30 -12.44 1.71
N LEU A 156 10.45 -12.18 2.35
CA LEU A 156 10.90 -12.93 3.54
C LEU A 156 9.91 -12.80 4.70
N ALA A 157 9.34 -11.62 4.91
CA ALA A 157 8.34 -11.37 5.94
C ALA A 157 6.96 -11.96 5.60
N GLY A 158 6.73 -12.32 4.33
CA GLY A 158 5.46 -12.86 3.83
C GLY A 158 4.39 -11.79 3.59
N GLY A 159 4.78 -10.55 3.30
CA GLY A 159 3.84 -9.46 3.02
C GLY A 159 2.95 -9.74 1.80
N ALA A 160 1.71 -9.27 1.83
CA ALA A 160 0.78 -9.41 0.71
C ALA A 160 1.12 -8.46 -0.45
N HIS A 161 0.52 -8.69 -1.62
CA HIS A 161 0.54 -7.74 -2.74
C HIS A 161 -0.41 -6.57 -2.50
N HIS A 162 -1.48 -6.78 -1.74
CA HIS A 162 -2.37 -5.73 -1.26
C HIS A 162 -1.80 -5.02 -0.05
N SER A 163 -1.88 -3.70 -0.04
CA SER A 163 -1.43 -2.86 1.06
C SER A 163 -2.36 -1.68 1.33
N ALA A 164 -2.28 -1.16 2.56
CA ALA A 164 -2.72 0.18 2.88
C ALA A 164 -1.54 1.14 2.66
N PHE A 165 -1.67 2.01 1.67
CA PHE A 165 -0.73 3.08 1.38
C PHE A 165 -1.16 4.36 2.11
N SER A 166 -0.21 5.06 2.75
CA SER A 166 -0.50 6.35 3.39
C SER A 166 0.60 7.38 3.22
N LEU A 167 0.21 8.61 2.87
CA LEU A 167 1.01 9.83 2.95
C LEU A 167 0.78 10.60 4.27
N ALA A 168 -0.19 10.16 5.07
CA ALA A 168 -0.65 10.90 6.25
C ALA A 168 -0.04 10.40 7.56
N ILE A 169 0.23 9.10 7.65
CA ILE A 169 0.79 8.48 8.85
C ILE A 169 2.21 7.97 8.59
N SER A 170 3.00 7.90 9.66
CA SER A 170 4.33 7.30 9.67
C SER A 170 4.30 5.88 10.23
N THR A 171 5.44 5.19 10.18
CA THR A 171 5.67 3.89 10.84
C THR A 171 5.37 3.93 12.34
N GLU A 172 5.53 5.07 13.00
CA GLU A 172 5.28 5.23 14.45
C GLU A 172 3.81 4.91 14.79
N TYR A 173 2.85 5.46 14.03
CA TYR A 173 1.43 5.17 14.23
C TYR A 173 1.12 3.67 14.10
N LEU A 174 1.73 3.01 13.12
CA LEU A 174 1.55 1.59 12.88
C LEU A 174 2.23 0.72 13.93
N ARG A 175 3.34 1.21 14.51
CA ARG A 175 4.03 0.57 15.63
C ARG A 175 3.17 0.60 16.88
N ASP A 176 2.69 1.78 17.26
CA ASP A 176 1.82 1.92 18.42
C ASP A 176 0.54 1.09 18.25
N TRP A 177 -0.03 1.07 17.05
CA TRP A 177 -1.18 0.23 16.74
C TRP A 177 -0.87 -1.26 16.89
N ALA A 178 0.26 -1.74 16.38
CA ALA A 178 0.68 -3.13 16.53
C ALA A 178 0.90 -3.52 18.00
N GLU A 179 1.46 -2.62 18.81
CA GLU A 179 1.63 -2.81 20.26
C GLU A 179 0.28 -2.90 20.99
N ILE A 180 -0.66 -1.99 20.69
CA ILE A 180 -2.03 -2.00 21.24
C ILE A 180 -2.76 -3.30 20.87
N MET A 181 -2.61 -3.75 19.63
CA MET A 181 -3.25 -4.97 19.14
C MET A 181 -2.53 -6.25 19.60
N GLY A 182 -1.32 -6.13 20.16
CA GLY A 182 -0.52 -7.27 20.59
C GLY A 182 -0.10 -8.18 19.43
N ILE A 183 0.31 -7.61 18.30
CA ILE A 183 0.74 -8.36 17.11
C ILE A 183 2.19 -8.04 16.73
N GLU A 184 2.84 -8.95 15.99
CA GLU A 184 4.19 -8.72 15.49
C GLU A 184 4.20 -7.57 14.47
N LEU A 185 5.18 -6.67 14.60
CA LEU A 185 5.50 -5.66 13.61
C LEU A 185 6.85 -5.97 12.97
N VAL A 186 6.89 -5.98 11.64
CA VAL A 186 8.11 -6.00 10.84
C VAL A 186 8.22 -4.69 10.09
N VAL A 187 9.32 -3.96 10.28
CA VAL A 187 9.58 -2.68 9.61
C VAL A 187 10.72 -2.81 8.61
N ILE A 188 10.47 -2.40 7.38
CA ILE A 188 11.45 -2.31 6.29
C ILE A 188 11.67 -0.84 6.00
N ASN A 189 12.87 -0.34 6.31
CA ASN A 189 13.25 1.07 6.19
C ASN A 189 14.68 1.22 5.66
N LYS A 190 15.22 2.44 5.74
CA LYS A 190 16.57 2.78 5.22
C LYS A 190 17.72 1.97 5.84
N ALA A 191 17.54 1.44 7.05
CA ALA A 191 18.57 0.68 7.77
C ALA A 191 18.38 -0.84 7.65
N THR A 192 17.33 -1.30 6.98
CA THR A 192 17.04 -2.73 6.86
C THR A 192 18.09 -3.42 6.01
N ASP A 193 18.63 -4.51 6.53
CA ASP A 193 19.45 -5.47 5.83
C ASP A 193 18.68 -6.81 5.76
N PRO A 194 18.41 -7.37 4.56
CA PRO A 194 17.65 -8.61 4.42
C PRO A 194 18.25 -9.80 5.19
N VAL A 195 19.57 -9.85 5.34
CA VAL A 195 20.25 -10.92 6.10
C VAL A 195 19.90 -10.79 7.58
N ARG A 196 20.07 -9.60 8.15
CA ARG A 196 19.69 -9.32 9.53
C ARG A 196 18.19 -9.55 9.79
N LEU A 197 17.34 -9.08 8.87
CA LEU A 197 15.88 -9.24 8.99
C LEU A 197 15.49 -10.72 9.08
N ARG A 198 16.16 -11.59 8.33
CA ARG A 198 15.90 -13.05 8.38
C ARG A 198 16.11 -13.62 9.78
N ASP A 199 17.13 -13.16 10.50
CA ASP A 199 17.37 -13.58 11.87
C ASP A 199 16.36 -12.98 12.85
N GLU A 200 15.98 -11.71 12.66
CA GLU A 200 14.94 -11.05 13.46
C GLU A 200 13.59 -11.75 13.34
N LEU A 201 13.20 -12.21 12.14
CA LEU A 201 12.00 -13.00 11.93
C LEU A 201 12.03 -14.32 12.69
N ARG A 202 13.19 -15.00 12.77
CA ARG A 202 13.35 -16.26 13.53
C ARG A 202 13.24 -16.04 15.03
N TRP A 203 13.81 -14.95 15.55
CA TRP A 203 13.68 -14.62 16.98
C TRP A 203 12.26 -14.20 17.33
N SER A 204 11.62 -13.43 16.45
CA SER A 204 10.26 -12.96 16.63
C SER A 204 9.28 -14.13 16.61
N GLU A 205 9.48 -15.12 15.74
CA GLU A 205 8.72 -16.37 15.74
C GLU A 205 8.75 -17.06 17.12
N ALA A 206 9.93 -17.18 17.73
CA ALA A 206 10.06 -17.81 19.05
C ALA A 206 9.35 -17.05 20.18
N TYR A 207 9.25 -15.73 20.07
CA TYR A 207 8.54 -14.88 21.04
C TYR A 207 7.01 -14.90 20.81
N TRP A 208 6.57 -14.72 19.57
CA TRP A 208 5.16 -14.55 19.23
C TRP A 208 4.38 -15.86 19.13
N SER A 209 5.01 -16.99 18.82
CA SER A 209 4.35 -18.31 18.82
C SER A 209 3.90 -18.79 20.21
N ARG A 210 4.28 -18.08 21.28
CA ARG A 210 3.97 -18.43 22.67
C ARG A 210 2.97 -17.48 23.34
N ARG A 211 2.46 -16.48 22.61
CA ARG A 211 1.50 -15.49 23.09
C ARG A 211 0.18 -15.65 22.36
#